data_AF-K2SEQ8-F1
#
_entry.id   AF-K2SEQ8-F1
#
_cell.length_a   1.000
_cell.length_b   1.000
_cell.length_c   1.000
_cell.angle_alpha   90.00
_cell.angle_beta   90.00
_cell.angle_gamma   90.00
#
_symmetry.space_group_name_H-M   'P 1'
#
loop_
_entity.id
_entity.type
_entity.pdbx_description
1 polymer ?
#
loop_
_entity_poly.entity_id
_entity_poly.type
_entity_poly.pdbx_seq_one_letter_code
_entity_poly.pdbx_strand_id
1 'polypeptide(L)'
;MLRNAGLEHVYTPSDVAYSQRIESYWSLTSQLHPYCIVQPPDASNVAKALAILVRETACDFAVRSGGHSSNAGANNIDEGVTIDLGLMNATTYNAARGVVSIEPAAHWLSVYQTTDPLGIGVLGGRLSTVGVGGLVLGGGFSFYLYQRGLVCDSVQGFQVVLANGTTVEANAGENTDLYRMLKGGSGNFGIVTRIDMEAFERTPIWGGTRTYKADATEDHILAIVDFTDNIENYPNGSAVIFWTYKPSDGAIIVNSVLTDVGGVVAAPAFDKLLAIPGNTSSALSLTNMSTLATGTQAEGYRYVVLRPRVYSES
;
A
#
# COMPACT_ATOMS: atom_id res chain seq x y z
N MET A 1 -3.59 16.90 26.88
CA MET A 1 -3.57 18.10 26.00
C MET A 1 -4.42 17.88 24.75
N LEU A 2 -4.22 16.81 23.97
CA LEU A 2 -5.03 16.51 22.78
C LEU A 2 -6.56 16.54 23.03
N ARG A 3 -7.06 15.78 24.02
CA ARG A 3 -8.49 15.81 24.40
C ARG A 3 -8.97 17.20 24.85
N ASN A 4 -8.16 17.90 25.65
CA ASN A 4 -8.49 19.25 26.14
C ASN A 4 -8.56 20.29 25.00
N ALA A 5 -7.84 20.05 23.91
CA ALA A 5 -7.91 20.84 22.70
C ALA A 5 -9.11 20.45 21.79
N GLY A 6 -10.00 19.56 22.24
CA GLY A 6 -11.20 19.16 21.50
C GLY A 6 -10.97 18.10 20.42
N LEU A 7 -9.87 17.35 20.48
CA LEU A 7 -9.71 16.14 19.66
C LEU A 7 -10.47 14.99 20.34
N GLU A 8 -11.52 14.51 19.68
CA GLU A 8 -12.46 13.53 20.27
C GLU A 8 -11.90 12.11 20.30
N HIS A 9 -11.27 11.67 19.20
CA HIS A 9 -10.77 10.31 19.03
C HIS A 9 -9.33 10.15 19.52
N VAL A 10 -9.14 10.29 20.83
CA VAL A 10 -7.84 10.05 21.49
C VAL A 10 -7.94 8.82 22.37
N TYR A 11 -7.18 7.79 22.05
CA TYR A 11 -7.21 6.48 22.71
C TYR A 11 -5.92 6.23 23.49
N THR A 12 -6.06 5.73 24.70
CA THR A 12 -4.99 5.41 25.64
C THR A 12 -4.93 3.90 25.88
N PRO A 13 -3.87 3.35 26.49
CA PRO A 13 -3.77 1.91 26.72
C PRO A 13 -4.92 1.25 27.49
N SER A 14 -5.75 2.03 28.21
CA SER A 14 -6.96 1.53 28.88
C SER A 14 -8.18 1.40 27.95
N ASP A 15 -8.13 1.97 26.75
CA ASP A 15 -9.26 1.99 25.81
C ASP A 15 -9.22 0.75 24.88
N VAL A 16 -10.36 0.09 24.68
CA VAL A 16 -10.45 -1.07 23.75
C VAL A 16 -10.01 -0.71 22.33
N ALA A 17 -10.37 0.50 21.88
CA ALA A 17 -9.97 0.99 20.57
C ALA A 17 -8.45 1.08 20.42
N TYR A 18 -7.70 1.41 21.47
CA TYR A 18 -6.24 1.43 21.44
C TYR A 18 -5.68 0.04 21.10
N SER A 19 -6.09 -1.00 21.83
CA SER A 19 -5.62 -2.37 21.59
C SER A 19 -6.00 -2.86 20.19
N GLN A 20 -7.21 -2.57 19.72
CA GLN A 20 -7.63 -2.89 18.34
C GLN A 20 -6.76 -2.20 17.28
N ARG A 21 -6.36 -0.95 17.51
CA ARG A 21 -5.42 -0.26 16.62
C ARG A 21 -4.03 -0.88 16.67
N ILE A 22 -3.50 -1.27 17.84
CA ILE A 22 -2.20 -1.95 17.92
C ILE A 22 -2.22 -3.33 17.24
N GLU A 23 -3.27 -4.12 17.43
CA GLU A 23 -3.37 -5.46 16.84
C GLU A 23 -3.57 -5.45 15.30
N SER A 24 -4.02 -4.32 14.76
CA SER A 24 -4.30 -4.18 13.32
C SER A 24 -3.09 -3.82 12.46
N TYR A 25 -1.90 -3.60 13.03
CA TYR A 25 -0.69 -3.45 12.21
C TYR A 25 -0.39 -4.74 11.45
N TRP A 26 -0.02 -4.59 10.17
CA TRP A 26 0.28 -5.73 9.30
C TRP A 26 1.54 -6.48 9.72
N SER A 27 2.54 -5.77 10.25
CA SER A 27 3.78 -6.38 10.73
C SER A 27 3.83 -6.35 12.24
N LEU A 28 4.14 -7.50 12.84
CA LEU A 28 4.29 -7.62 14.30
C LEU A 28 5.47 -6.80 14.82
N THR A 29 6.49 -6.54 13.99
CA THR A 29 7.62 -5.68 14.36
C THR A 29 7.25 -4.21 14.47
N SER A 30 6.08 -3.81 13.96
CA SER A 30 5.57 -2.43 14.04
C SER A 30 4.49 -2.26 15.13
N GLN A 31 4.18 -3.30 15.90
CA GLN A 31 3.26 -3.25 17.05
C GLN A 31 3.96 -2.65 18.29
N LEU A 32 4.25 -1.36 18.20
CA LEU A 32 4.79 -0.52 19.28
C LEU A 32 3.66 0.07 20.14
N HIS A 33 4.01 0.62 21.31
CA HIS A 33 3.08 1.04 22.35
C HIS A 33 3.23 2.56 22.64
N PRO A 34 2.59 3.43 21.83
CA PRO A 34 2.61 4.87 22.08
C PRO A 34 1.84 5.23 23.36
N TYR A 35 2.12 6.40 23.94
CA TYR A 35 1.34 6.91 25.09
C TYR A 35 -0.15 7.04 24.75
N CYS A 36 -0.46 7.43 23.52
CA CYS A 36 -1.82 7.45 22.99
C CYS A 36 -1.83 7.42 21.46
N ILE A 37 -2.99 7.11 20.92
CA ILE A 37 -3.31 7.19 19.49
C ILE A 37 -4.35 8.29 19.32
N VAL A 38 -4.12 9.22 18.40
CA VAL A 38 -5.13 10.19 17.98
C VAL A 38 -5.61 9.85 16.57
N GLN A 39 -6.92 9.82 16.35
CA GLN A 39 -7.52 9.62 15.04
C GLN A 39 -8.25 10.86 14.53
N PRO A 40 -7.56 11.79 13.86
CA PRO A 40 -8.21 12.94 13.24
C PRO A 40 -9.20 12.50 12.15
N PRO A 41 -10.45 13.03 12.13
CA PRO A 41 -11.41 12.73 11.07
C PRO A 41 -11.20 13.55 9.79
N ASP A 42 -10.41 14.64 9.85
CA ASP A 42 -10.21 15.57 8.75
C ASP A 42 -8.88 16.33 8.86
N ALA A 43 -8.54 17.09 7.83
CA ALA A 43 -7.31 17.88 7.76
C ALA A 43 -7.18 18.95 8.86
N SER A 44 -8.30 19.52 9.31
CA SER A 44 -8.30 20.53 10.37
C SER A 44 -7.88 19.92 11.71
N ASN A 45 -8.40 18.73 12.02
CA ASN A 45 -8.01 17.98 13.20
C ASN A 45 -6.57 17.44 13.11
N VAL A 46 -6.08 17.08 11.92
CA VAL A 46 -4.66 16.77 11.70
C VAL A 46 -3.79 17.98 12.04
N ALA A 47 -4.13 19.16 11.51
CA ALA A 47 -3.40 20.40 11.81
C ALA A 47 -3.40 20.73 13.31
N LYS A 48 -4.53 20.52 13.97
CA LYS A 48 -4.67 20.75 15.42
C LYS A 48 -3.81 19.80 16.24
N ALA A 49 -3.84 18.50 15.92
CA ALA A 49 -2.99 17.51 16.58
C ALA A 49 -1.50 17.84 16.39
N LEU A 50 -1.11 18.20 15.16
CA LEU A 50 0.26 18.53 14.83
C LEU A 50 0.75 19.80 15.54
N ALA A 51 -0.08 20.84 15.61
CA ALA A 51 0.24 22.07 16.32
C ALA A 51 0.52 21.81 17.81
N ILE A 52 -0.28 20.97 18.46
CA ILE A 52 -0.10 20.60 19.88
C ILE A 52 1.21 19.81 20.05
N LEU A 53 1.41 18.77 19.25
CA LEU A 53 2.56 17.87 19.39
C LEU A 53 3.89 18.58 19.13
N VAL A 54 3.93 19.43 18.11
CA VAL A 54 5.15 20.14 17.70
C VAL A 54 5.40 21.38 18.54
N ARG A 55 4.39 22.23 18.79
CA ARG A 55 4.60 23.55 19.41
C ARG A 55 4.41 23.57 20.91
N GLU A 56 3.48 22.78 21.44
CA GLU A 56 3.10 22.86 22.86
C GLU A 56 3.84 21.83 23.70
N THR A 57 4.06 20.62 23.17
CA THR A 57 4.66 19.51 23.95
C THR A 57 6.04 19.09 23.51
N ALA A 58 6.46 19.40 22.28
CA ALA A 58 7.66 18.83 21.65
C ALA A 58 7.70 17.29 21.79
N CYS A 59 6.57 16.64 21.52
CA CYS A 59 6.39 15.20 21.70
C CYS A 59 6.61 14.50 20.36
N ASP A 60 7.46 13.48 20.36
CA ASP A 60 7.70 12.66 19.18
C ASP A 60 6.43 11.93 18.76
N PHE A 61 6.23 11.84 17.45
CA PHE A 61 5.05 11.19 16.91
C PHE A 61 5.35 10.39 15.64
N ALA A 62 4.55 9.35 15.41
CA ALA A 62 4.50 8.60 14.16
C ALA A 62 3.18 8.88 13.43
N VAL A 63 3.17 8.69 12.11
CA VAL A 63 1.97 8.86 11.29
C VAL A 63 1.59 7.52 10.68
N ARG A 64 0.32 7.15 10.84
CA ARG A 64 -0.25 5.91 10.32
C ARG A 64 -1.33 6.17 9.28
N SER A 65 -1.10 5.63 8.08
CA SER A 65 -2.11 5.36 7.05
C SER A 65 -2.68 3.94 7.27
N GLY A 66 -2.47 2.99 6.36
CA GLY A 66 -2.97 1.60 6.47
C GLY A 66 -2.15 0.67 7.38
N GLY A 67 -1.09 1.14 8.05
CA GLY A 67 -0.36 0.30 9.03
C GLY A 67 0.51 -0.81 8.42
N HIS A 68 0.90 -0.72 7.14
CA HIS A 68 1.55 -1.80 6.40
C HIS A 68 3.10 -1.80 6.41
N SER A 69 3.74 -0.81 7.03
CA SER A 69 5.20 -0.79 7.17
C SER A 69 5.66 -1.88 8.14
N SER A 70 6.76 -2.56 7.81
CA SER A 70 7.44 -3.52 8.69
C SER A 70 8.60 -2.93 9.49
N ASN A 71 8.95 -1.67 9.21
CA ASN A 71 10.00 -0.96 9.94
C ASN A 71 9.43 -0.41 11.25
N ALA A 72 9.88 -0.97 12.38
CA ALA A 72 9.61 -0.43 13.71
C ALA A 72 10.00 1.07 13.77
N GLY A 73 9.14 1.91 14.34
CA GLY A 73 9.35 3.35 14.44
C GLY A 73 8.89 4.16 13.22
N ALA A 74 8.49 3.52 12.11
CA ALA A 74 8.11 4.24 10.90
C ALA A 74 6.67 4.74 10.91
N ASN A 75 5.72 3.86 11.19
CA ASN A 75 4.28 4.16 11.20
C ASN A 75 3.63 3.91 12.57
N ASN A 76 4.46 3.69 13.59
CA ASN A 76 4.10 3.58 15.00
C ASN A 76 5.33 3.98 15.83
N ILE A 77 5.15 4.23 17.12
CA ILE A 77 6.23 4.71 18.01
C ILE A 77 6.02 4.21 19.45
N ASP A 78 7.11 3.93 20.18
CA ASP A 78 7.10 3.80 21.64
C ASP A 78 7.39 5.16 22.27
N GLU A 79 6.84 5.44 23.45
CA GLU A 79 7.11 6.69 24.18
C GLU A 79 6.76 7.98 23.41
N GLY A 80 5.79 7.90 22.51
CA GLY A 80 5.31 9.03 21.70
C GLY A 80 3.81 8.99 21.45
N VAL A 81 3.37 9.71 20.42
CA VAL A 81 1.97 9.69 19.97
C VAL A 81 1.88 9.14 18.55
N THR A 82 0.91 8.28 18.27
CA THR A 82 0.60 7.90 16.89
C THR A 82 -0.57 8.73 16.36
N ILE A 83 -0.33 9.51 15.31
CA ILE A 83 -1.37 10.15 14.51
C ILE A 83 -1.86 9.13 13.49
N ASP A 84 -3.01 8.52 13.77
CA ASP A 84 -3.61 7.47 12.97
C ASP A 84 -4.75 8.03 12.12
N LEU A 85 -4.51 8.12 10.80
CA LEU A 85 -5.43 8.70 9.84
C LEU A 85 -6.62 7.80 9.52
N GLY A 86 -6.83 6.69 10.25
CA GLY A 86 -7.79 5.63 9.93
C GLY A 86 -9.25 6.05 9.71
N LEU A 87 -9.65 7.25 10.18
CA LEU A 87 -10.98 7.83 9.91
C LEU A 87 -11.07 8.54 8.56
N MET A 88 -9.93 8.82 7.92
CA MET A 88 -9.80 9.42 6.58
C MET A 88 -9.57 8.30 5.55
N ASN A 89 -10.64 7.58 5.19
CA ASN A 89 -10.60 6.39 4.34
C ASN A 89 -11.58 6.40 3.15
N ALA A 90 -12.19 7.54 2.84
CA ALA A 90 -13.12 7.70 1.73
C ALA A 90 -12.43 7.68 0.35
N THR A 91 -13.20 7.31 -0.68
CA THR A 91 -12.82 7.37 -2.09
C THR A 91 -13.98 7.95 -2.89
N THR A 92 -13.72 8.94 -3.73
CA THR A 92 -14.74 9.59 -4.57
C THR A 92 -14.23 9.77 -5.99
N TYR A 93 -15.14 9.72 -6.97
CA TYR A 93 -14.78 9.88 -8.39
C TYR A 93 -15.48 11.11 -8.98
N ASN A 94 -14.69 11.99 -9.59
CA ASN A 94 -15.17 13.11 -10.39
C ASN A 94 -15.03 12.78 -11.88
N ALA A 95 -16.14 12.32 -12.48
CA ALA A 95 -16.17 11.94 -13.90
C ALA A 95 -15.88 13.09 -14.87
N ALA A 96 -16.26 14.33 -14.51
CA ALA A 96 -16.00 15.50 -15.36
C ALA A 96 -14.50 15.85 -15.44
N ARG A 97 -13.73 15.49 -14.40
CA ARG A 97 -12.29 15.73 -14.32
C ARG A 97 -11.43 14.49 -14.61
N GLY A 98 -12.04 13.29 -14.62
CA GLY A 98 -11.29 12.03 -14.70
C GLY A 98 -10.40 11.78 -13.48
N VAL A 99 -10.83 12.23 -12.30
CA VAL A 99 -10.02 12.20 -11.06
C VAL A 99 -10.71 11.37 -9.97
N VAL A 100 -9.95 10.47 -9.35
CA VAL A 100 -10.33 9.77 -8.12
C VAL A 100 -9.65 10.46 -6.94
N SER A 101 -10.43 11.04 -6.03
CA SER A 101 -9.94 11.64 -4.79
C SER A 101 -10.02 10.62 -3.67
N ILE A 102 -8.87 10.31 -3.06
CA ILE A 102 -8.70 9.23 -2.08
C ILE A 102 -8.13 9.80 -0.79
N GLU A 103 -8.75 9.45 0.34
CA GLU A 103 -8.22 9.77 1.65
C GLU A 103 -7.08 8.81 2.06
N PRO A 104 -6.08 9.29 2.81
CA PRO A 104 -4.78 8.62 2.94
C PRO A 104 -4.84 7.26 3.63
N ALA A 105 -5.82 6.98 4.48
CA ALA A 105 -5.94 5.71 5.20
C ALA A 105 -6.88 4.71 4.53
N ALA A 106 -7.41 5.02 3.34
CA ALA A 106 -8.07 4.02 2.52
C ALA A 106 -7.13 2.83 2.26
N HIS A 107 -7.68 1.62 2.19
CA HIS A 107 -6.97 0.44 1.71
C HIS A 107 -7.28 0.26 0.22
N TRP A 108 -6.35 -0.32 -0.55
CA TRP A 108 -6.56 -0.49 -1.99
C TRP A 108 -7.80 -1.32 -2.33
N LEU A 109 -8.22 -2.25 -1.47
CA LEU A 109 -9.49 -2.96 -1.67
C LEU A 109 -10.69 -2.02 -1.75
N SER A 110 -10.83 -1.08 -0.82
CA SER A 110 -11.99 -0.16 -0.80
C SER A 110 -11.95 0.81 -1.96
N VAL A 111 -10.75 1.24 -2.39
CA VAL A 111 -10.57 2.03 -3.60
C VAL A 111 -11.07 1.25 -4.82
N TYR A 112 -10.63 0.00 -5.00
CA TYR A 112 -11.05 -0.81 -6.14
C TYR A 112 -12.53 -1.18 -6.09
N GLN A 113 -13.11 -1.44 -4.92
CA GLN A 113 -14.55 -1.65 -4.78
C GLN A 113 -15.37 -0.41 -5.18
N THR A 114 -14.78 0.79 -5.06
CA THR A 114 -15.39 2.04 -5.53
C THR A 114 -15.24 2.20 -7.04
N THR A 115 -14.09 1.89 -7.61
CA THR A 115 -13.79 2.14 -9.04
C THR A 115 -14.24 1.01 -9.97
N ASP A 116 -14.23 -0.25 -9.51
CA ASP A 116 -14.53 -1.42 -10.34
C ASP A 116 -15.95 -1.36 -10.95
N PRO A 117 -17.02 -1.01 -10.20
CA PRO A 117 -18.37 -0.87 -10.76
C PRO A 117 -18.52 0.26 -11.77
N LEU A 118 -17.62 1.24 -11.75
CA LEU A 118 -17.60 2.38 -12.66
C LEU A 118 -16.86 2.08 -13.98
N GLY A 119 -16.24 0.90 -14.10
CA GLY A 119 -15.47 0.50 -15.28
C GLY A 119 -14.15 1.26 -15.46
N ILE A 120 -13.69 1.98 -14.42
CA ILE A 120 -12.44 2.74 -14.45
C ILE A 120 -11.35 2.03 -13.64
N GLY A 121 -10.11 2.31 -14.00
CA GLY A 121 -8.90 1.96 -13.25
C GLY A 121 -8.27 3.18 -12.60
N VAL A 122 -7.51 2.93 -11.55
CA VAL A 122 -6.57 3.86 -10.92
C VAL A 122 -5.28 3.08 -10.66
N LEU A 123 -4.11 3.70 -10.84
CA LEU A 123 -2.86 3.03 -10.50
C LEU A 123 -2.81 2.85 -8.99
N GLY A 124 -2.90 1.61 -8.54
CA GLY A 124 -2.89 1.30 -7.11
C GLY A 124 -2.08 0.08 -6.75
N GLY A 125 -2.05 -0.23 -5.46
CA GLY A 125 -1.33 -1.36 -4.88
C GLY A 125 -1.90 -2.72 -5.25
N ARG A 126 -1.03 -3.72 -5.24
CA ARG A 126 -1.38 -5.11 -5.60
C ARG A 126 -1.98 -5.93 -4.46
N LEU A 127 -1.87 -5.44 -3.21
CA LEU A 127 -2.40 -6.10 -2.02
C LEU A 127 -3.59 -5.32 -1.49
N SER A 128 -4.70 -6.02 -1.25
CA SER A 128 -5.97 -5.46 -0.76
C SER A 128 -5.83 -4.63 0.52
N THR A 129 -4.95 -5.04 1.43
CA THR A 129 -4.74 -4.48 2.77
C THR A 129 -3.75 -3.31 2.83
N VAL A 130 -3.03 -3.01 1.75
CA VAL A 130 -2.05 -1.93 1.76
C VAL A 130 -2.76 -0.58 1.81
N GLY A 131 -2.30 0.31 2.70
CA GLY A 131 -2.79 1.69 2.79
C GLY A 131 -2.34 2.56 1.63
N VAL A 132 -3.24 3.40 1.13
CA VAL A 132 -3.01 4.27 -0.03
C VAL A 132 -1.88 5.26 0.23
N GLY A 133 -1.96 6.02 1.32
CA GLY A 133 -0.99 7.08 1.63
C GLY A 133 0.45 6.58 1.68
N GLY A 134 0.71 5.53 2.45
CA GLY A 134 2.07 4.96 2.54
C GLY A 134 2.60 4.44 1.20
N LEU A 135 1.77 3.79 0.39
CA LEU A 135 2.18 3.26 -0.91
C LEU A 135 2.49 4.37 -1.91
N VAL A 136 1.57 5.34 -2.06
CA VAL A 136 1.71 6.45 -3.01
C VAL A 136 2.94 7.28 -2.67
N LEU A 137 3.13 7.62 -1.39
CA LEU A 137 4.25 8.46 -0.97
C LEU A 137 5.61 7.75 -1.04
N GLY A 138 5.62 6.42 -1.07
CA GLY A 138 6.82 5.61 -1.32
C GLY A 138 7.08 5.31 -2.81
N GLY A 139 6.27 5.83 -3.73
CA GLY A 139 6.33 5.53 -5.16
C GLY A 139 5.28 4.50 -5.56
N GLY A 140 5.45 3.25 -5.10
CA GLY A 140 4.43 2.21 -5.16
C GLY A 140 4.36 1.44 -6.49
N PHE A 141 4.16 0.12 -6.38
CA PHE A 141 4.09 -0.79 -7.52
C PHE A 141 2.64 -1.19 -7.84
N SER A 142 2.22 -0.92 -9.07
CA SER A 142 0.90 -1.33 -9.58
C SER A 142 0.97 -2.59 -10.45
N PHE A 143 -0.19 -3.17 -10.78
CA PHE A 143 -0.34 -4.15 -11.86
C PHE A 143 -0.04 -3.52 -13.23
N TYR A 144 -0.25 -2.21 -13.37
CA TYR A 144 -0.02 -1.44 -14.60
C TYR A 144 1.38 -0.83 -14.71
N LEU A 145 2.33 -1.26 -13.87
CA LEU A 145 3.66 -0.64 -13.74
C LEU A 145 4.34 -0.39 -15.09
N TYR A 146 4.38 -1.40 -15.96
CA TYR A 146 5.08 -1.32 -17.24
C TYR A 146 4.38 -0.41 -18.25
N GLN A 147 3.06 -0.26 -18.16
CA GLN A 147 2.31 0.62 -19.07
C GLN A 147 2.26 2.07 -18.57
N ARG A 148 2.23 2.28 -17.25
CA ARG A 148 1.78 3.55 -16.66
C ARG A 148 2.72 4.10 -15.56
N GLY A 149 3.83 3.43 -15.28
CA GLY A 149 4.79 3.86 -14.26
C GLY A 149 4.39 3.47 -12.83
N LEU A 150 5.02 4.10 -11.86
CA LEU A 150 4.75 3.91 -10.44
C LEU A 150 3.37 4.46 -10.07
N VAL A 151 2.83 4.00 -8.93
CA VAL A 151 1.55 4.49 -8.40
C VAL A 151 1.57 6.01 -8.20
N CYS A 152 2.71 6.56 -7.74
CA CYS A 152 2.86 7.99 -7.59
C CYS A 152 2.78 8.74 -8.92
N ASP A 153 3.19 8.14 -10.05
CA ASP A 153 3.28 8.83 -11.34
C ASP A 153 1.92 9.36 -11.79
N SER A 154 0.83 8.66 -11.47
CA SER A 154 -0.55 9.04 -11.81
C SER A 154 -1.19 10.05 -10.85
N VAL A 155 -0.46 10.56 -9.85
CA VAL A 155 -1.01 11.55 -8.92
C VAL A 155 -1.07 12.92 -9.59
N GLN A 156 -2.26 13.53 -9.58
CA GLN A 156 -2.54 14.86 -10.10
C GLN A 156 -2.36 15.94 -9.03
N GLY A 157 -2.54 15.61 -7.75
CA GLY A 157 -2.29 16.52 -6.64
C GLY A 157 -2.45 15.90 -5.26
N PHE A 158 -1.97 16.62 -4.26
CA PHE A 158 -2.07 16.29 -2.84
C PHE A 158 -2.64 17.46 -2.05
N GLN A 159 -3.48 17.16 -1.06
CA GLN A 159 -3.72 18.07 0.05
C GLN A 159 -2.81 17.67 1.22
N VAL A 160 -2.09 18.64 1.78
CA VAL A 160 -1.01 18.38 2.76
C VAL A 160 -1.13 19.32 3.94
N VAL A 161 -1.07 18.79 5.15
CA VAL A 161 -0.89 19.56 6.38
C VAL A 161 0.60 19.62 6.71
N LEU A 162 1.15 20.84 6.71
CA LEU A 162 2.56 21.10 7.01
C LEU A 162 2.80 21.18 8.52
N ALA A 163 4.06 21.04 8.95
CA ALA A 163 4.49 21.06 10.36
C ALA A 163 4.04 22.31 11.15
N ASN A 164 3.82 23.44 10.47
CA ASN A 164 3.32 24.67 11.08
C ASN A 164 1.78 24.69 11.25
N GLY A 165 1.08 23.63 10.84
CA GLY A 165 -0.38 23.49 10.87
C GLY A 165 -1.12 24.08 9.66
N THR A 166 -0.42 24.64 8.65
CA THR A 166 -1.10 25.14 7.45
C THR A 166 -1.40 24.00 6.48
N THR A 167 -2.62 23.99 5.93
CA THR A 167 -3.00 23.10 4.84
C THR A 167 -2.69 23.75 3.49
N VAL A 168 -2.02 23.02 2.61
CA VAL A 168 -1.65 23.47 1.25
C VAL A 168 -2.06 22.43 0.21
N GLU A 169 -2.23 22.88 -1.04
CA GLU A 169 -2.40 22.01 -2.20
C GLU A 169 -1.07 21.90 -2.94
N ALA A 170 -0.63 20.69 -3.28
CA ALA A 170 0.61 20.43 -4.00
C ALA A 170 0.31 19.69 -5.30
N ASN A 171 0.55 20.34 -6.44
CA ASN A 171 0.27 19.82 -7.77
C ASN A 171 1.26 20.40 -8.81
N ALA A 172 1.01 20.19 -10.10
CA ALA A 172 1.90 20.66 -11.17
C ALA A 172 2.00 22.20 -11.29
N GLY A 173 1.04 22.96 -10.77
CA GLY A 173 1.00 24.42 -10.82
C GLY A 173 1.21 25.13 -9.46
N GLU A 174 1.12 24.42 -8.35
CA GLU A 174 1.18 24.99 -6.99
C GLU A 174 2.02 24.09 -6.07
N ASN A 175 2.92 24.69 -5.26
CA ASN A 175 3.85 23.95 -4.38
C ASN A 175 4.56 22.79 -5.11
N THR A 176 5.10 23.08 -6.30
CA THR A 176 5.55 22.06 -7.27
C THR A 176 6.79 21.27 -6.80
N ASP A 177 7.60 21.84 -5.92
CA ASP A 177 8.68 21.15 -5.21
C ASP A 177 8.14 20.11 -4.23
N LEU A 178 7.17 20.47 -3.39
CA LEU A 178 6.48 19.55 -2.49
C LEU A 178 5.75 18.44 -3.27
N TYR A 179 5.07 18.79 -4.36
CA TYR A 179 4.42 17.82 -5.25
C TYR A 179 5.42 16.76 -5.77
N ARG A 180 6.61 17.18 -6.22
CA ARG A 180 7.66 16.25 -6.66
C ARG A 180 8.20 15.40 -5.51
N MET A 181 8.48 16.01 -4.35
CA MET A 181 9.06 15.30 -3.21
C MET A 181 8.11 14.27 -2.60
N LEU A 182 6.79 14.49 -2.64
CA LEU A 182 5.81 13.52 -2.14
C LEU A 182 5.69 12.26 -3.02
N LYS A 183 6.20 12.27 -4.26
CA LYS A 183 6.17 11.11 -5.18
C LYS A 183 7.33 10.11 -4.92
N GLY A 184 7.68 9.88 -3.66
CA GLY A 184 8.79 9.01 -3.24
C GLY A 184 9.44 9.40 -1.91
N GLY A 185 9.12 10.59 -1.38
CA GLY A 185 9.67 11.14 -0.14
C GLY A 185 9.04 10.61 1.15
N SER A 186 8.10 9.66 1.07
CA SER A 186 7.42 9.09 2.24
C SER A 186 6.77 10.16 3.13
N GLY A 187 6.69 9.93 4.44
CA GLY A 187 6.06 10.83 5.42
C GLY A 187 6.88 12.04 5.85
N ASN A 188 7.92 12.46 5.10
CA ASN A 188 8.88 13.47 5.55
C ASN A 188 8.41 14.93 5.42
N PHE A 189 7.51 15.22 4.47
CA PHE A 189 7.24 16.60 4.02
C PHE A 189 5.88 17.15 4.45
N GLY A 190 5.19 16.45 5.36
CA GLY A 190 3.87 16.80 5.86
C GLY A 190 2.94 15.60 5.92
N ILE A 191 1.76 15.82 6.50
CA ILE A 191 0.72 14.79 6.60
C ILE A 191 -0.26 14.99 5.44
N VAL A 192 -0.23 14.07 4.47
CA VAL A 192 -1.15 14.08 3.33
C VAL A 192 -2.54 13.66 3.77
N THR A 193 -3.55 14.47 3.44
CA THR A 193 -4.96 14.29 3.83
C THR A 193 -5.88 13.99 2.64
N ARG A 194 -5.43 14.23 1.42
CA ARG A 194 -6.12 13.84 0.18
C ARG A 194 -5.11 13.57 -0.92
N ILE A 195 -5.35 12.53 -1.72
CA ILE A 195 -4.56 12.16 -2.89
C ILE A 195 -5.51 12.15 -4.09
N ASP A 196 -5.25 13.00 -5.07
CA ASP A 196 -6.03 13.10 -6.29
C ASP A 196 -5.31 12.33 -7.40
N MET A 197 -5.89 11.23 -7.87
CA MET A 197 -5.27 10.33 -8.85
C MET A 197 -6.02 10.34 -10.18
N GLU A 198 -5.27 10.21 -11.28
CA GLU A 198 -5.84 10.04 -12.61
C GLU A 198 -6.60 8.71 -12.72
N ALA A 199 -7.84 8.77 -13.21
CA ALA A 199 -8.61 7.61 -13.60
C ALA A 199 -8.39 7.32 -15.09
N PHE A 200 -8.41 6.04 -15.46
CA PHE A 200 -8.32 5.62 -16.86
C PHE A 200 -9.34 4.53 -17.18
N GLU A 201 -9.73 4.41 -18.45
CA GLU A 201 -10.53 3.27 -18.89
C GLU A 201 -9.71 1.98 -18.78
N ARG A 202 -10.30 0.93 -18.20
CA ARG A 202 -9.65 -0.36 -18.05
C ARG A 202 -10.38 -1.46 -18.80
N THR A 203 -9.62 -2.40 -19.33
CA THR A 203 -10.14 -3.70 -19.78
C THR A 203 -10.23 -4.67 -18.59
N PRO A 204 -10.95 -5.80 -18.75
CA PRO A 204 -10.79 -6.94 -17.85
C PRO A 204 -9.31 -7.34 -17.74
N ILE A 205 -8.90 -7.81 -16.57
CA ILE A 205 -7.52 -8.21 -16.29
C ILE A 205 -7.49 -9.73 -16.25
N TRP A 206 -6.51 -10.37 -16.86
CA TRP A 206 -6.26 -11.79 -16.64
C TRP A 206 -5.15 -11.94 -15.61
N GLY A 207 -5.36 -12.70 -14.54
CA GLY A 207 -4.31 -12.88 -13.55
C GLY A 207 -4.72 -13.71 -12.36
N GLY A 208 -3.78 -13.87 -11.43
CA GLY A 208 -3.93 -14.65 -10.22
C GLY A 208 -2.63 -15.36 -9.84
N THR A 209 -2.74 -16.24 -8.86
CA THR A 209 -1.59 -16.94 -8.27
C THR A 209 -1.59 -18.41 -8.66
N ARG A 210 -0.42 -18.95 -9.00
CA ARG A 210 -0.12 -20.38 -9.04
C ARG A 210 0.83 -20.75 -7.92
N THR A 211 0.65 -21.93 -7.34
CA THR A 211 1.47 -22.42 -6.23
C THR A 211 2.09 -23.76 -6.58
N TYR A 212 3.34 -23.93 -6.19
CA TYR A 212 4.17 -25.11 -6.43
C TYR A 212 4.92 -25.51 -5.17
N LYS A 213 5.42 -26.74 -5.16
CA LYS A 213 6.39 -27.21 -4.16
C LYS A 213 7.77 -26.58 -4.42
N ALA A 214 8.65 -26.65 -3.42
CA ALA A 214 9.99 -26.06 -3.50
C ALA A 214 10.91 -26.70 -4.57
N ASP A 215 10.61 -27.91 -5.03
CA ASP A 215 11.35 -28.59 -6.12
C ASP A 215 11.25 -27.82 -7.46
N ALA A 216 10.19 -27.02 -7.67
CA ALA A 216 10.04 -26.17 -8.85
C ALA A 216 10.90 -24.89 -8.83
N THR A 217 11.77 -24.70 -7.83
CA THR A 217 12.54 -23.46 -7.64
C THR A 217 13.43 -23.11 -8.84
N GLU A 218 14.19 -24.07 -9.36
CA GLU A 218 15.12 -23.83 -10.46
C GLU A 218 14.36 -23.42 -11.74
N ASP A 219 13.30 -24.15 -12.08
CA ASP A 219 12.43 -23.82 -13.22
C ASP A 219 11.85 -22.41 -13.12
N HIS A 220 11.42 -21.98 -11.92
CA HIS A 220 10.89 -20.64 -11.71
C HIS A 220 11.96 -19.55 -11.86
N ILE A 221 13.18 -19.80 -11.38
CA ILE A 221 14.30 -18.87 -11.54
C ILE A 221 14.64 -18.72 -13.03
N LEU A 222 14.75 -19.83 -13.77
CA LEU A 222 15.02 -19.79 -15.21
C LEU A 222 13.90 -19.09 -15.98
N ALA A 223 12.63 -19.35 -15.62
CA ALA A 223 11.48 -18.74 -16.27
C ALA A 223 11.37 -17.23 -15.99
N ILE A 224 11.70 -16.75 -14.78
CA ILE A 224 11.66 -15.30 -14.49
C ILE A 224 12.85 -14.55 -15.11
N VAL A 225 14.02 -15.21 -15.25
CA VAL A 225 15.14 -14.66 -16.02
C VAL A 225 14.71 -14.47 -17.47
N ASP A 226 14.14 -15.50 -18.10
CA ASP A 226 13.66 -15.40 -19.48
C ASP A 226 12.56 -14.33 -19.66
N PHE A 227 11.61 -14.27 -18.73
CA PHE A 227 10.57 -13.24 -18.74
C PHE A 227 11.17 -11.83 -18.69
N THR A 228 12.22 -11.65 -17.88
CA THR A 228 12.90 -10.36 -17.71
C THR A 228 13.73 -10.01 -18.94
N ASP A 229 14.45 -10.96 -19.54
CA ASP A 229 15.24 -10.76 -20.77
C ASP A 229 14.36 -10.37 -21.96
N ASN A 230 13.06 -10.69 -21.92
CA ASN A 230 12.09 -10.40 -22.97
C ASN A 230 11.04 -9.35 -22.58
N ILE A 231 11.23 -8.64 -21.45
CA ILE A 231 10.19 -7.78 -20.85
C ILE A 231 9.66 -6.69 -21.81
N GLU A 232 10.49 -6.19 -22.72
CA GLU A 232 10.10 -5.18 -23.72
C GLU A 232 9.03 -5.71 -24.69
N ASN A 233 8.95 -7.03 -24.87
CA ASN A 233 7.93 -7.68 -25.71
C ASN A 233 6.61 -7.94 -24.96
N TYR A 234 6.57 -7.70 -23.64
CA TYR A 234 5.44 -8.03 -22.77
C TYR A 234 4.86 -6.79 -22.06
N PRO A 235 4.42 -5.75 -22.80
CA PRO A 235 4.02 -4.47 -22.21
C PRO A 235 2.83 -4.56 -21.25
N ASN A 236 2.02 -5.62 -21.35
CA ASN A 236 0.86 -5.87 -20.50
C ASN A 236 1.16 -6.88 -19.38
N GLY A 237 2.28 -7.58 -19.46
CA GLY A 237 2.61 -8.71 -18.62
C GLY A 237 3.36 -8.29 -17.36
N SER A 238 2.98 -8.85 -16.22
CA SER A 238 3.73 -8.78 -14.97
C SER A 238 3.78 -10.16 -14.34
N ALA A 239 4.98 -10.55 -13.88
CA ALA A 239 5.22 -11.77 -13.12
C ALA A 239 5.93 -11.43 -11.81
N VAL A 240 5.44 -11.98 -10.69
CA VAL A 240 6.12 -11.90 -9.39
C VAL A 240 6.27 -13.31 -8.84
N ILE A 241 7.51 -13.72 -8.64
CA ILE A 241 7.85 -15.02 -8.05
C ILE A 241 8.38 -14.80 -6.65
N PHE A 242 7.84 -15.53 -5.67
CA PHE A 242 8.33 -15.48 -4.31
C PHE A 242 8.18 -16.82 -3.59
N TRP A 243 9.08 -17.05 -2.63
CA TRP A 243 9.09 -18.22 -1.78
C TRP A 243 8.46 -17.88 -0.45
N THR A 244 7.55 -18.75 0.01
CA THR A 244 6.87 -18.59 1.28
C THR A 244 7.02 -19.86 2.09
N TYR A 245 7.42 -19.74 3.36
CA TYR A 245 7.26 -20.84 4.30
C TYR A 245 5.78 -20.94 4.67
N LYS A 246 5.15 -22.08 4.41
CA LYS A 246 3.74 -22.33 4.70
C LYS A 246 3.62 -23.23 5.94
N PRO A 247 3.30 -22.68 7.13
CA PRO A 247 3.33 -23.45 8.38
C PRO A 247 2.42 -24.68 8.38
N SER A 248 1.25 -24.60 7.71
CA SER A 248 0.32 -25.74 7.62
C SER A 248 0.91 -26.97 6.90
N ASP A 249 1.91 -26.74 6.05
CA ASP A 249 2.52 -27.78 5.22
C ASP A 249 3.92 -28.15 5.75
N GLY A 250 4.45 -27.40 6.73
CA GLY A 250 5.80 -27.57 7.26
C GLY A 250 6.90 -27.39 6.20
N ALA A 251 6.63 -26.66 5.12
CA ALA A 251 7.49 -26.61 3.94
C ALA A 251 7.51 -25.22 3.28
N ILE A 252 8.54 -24.99 2.48
CA ILE A 252 8.61 -23.85 1.56
C ILE A 252 7.80 -24.19 0.30
N ILE A 253 7.03 -23.23 -0.16
CA ILE A 253 6.32 -23.26 -1.44
C ILE A 253 6.82 -22.13 -2.35
N VAL A 254 6.65 -22.29 -3.66
CA VAL A 254 6.89 -21.26 -4.66
C VAL A 254 5.55 -20.72 -5.13
N ASN A 255 5.37 -19.40 -5.08
CA ASN A 255 4.21 -18.72 -5.62
C ASN A 255 4.60 -17.91 -6.84
N SER A 256 3.77 -17.99 -7.87
CA SER A 256 3.89 -17.24 -9.11
C SER A 256 2.61 -16.43 -9.32
N VAL A 257 2.71 -15.11 -9.20
CA VAL A 257 1.61 -14.18 -9.47
C VAL A 257 1.79 -13.65 -10.88
N LEU A 258 0.84 -13.98 -11.75
CA LEU A 258 0.85 -13.59 -13.15
C LEU A 258 -0.27 -12.60 -13.40
N THR A 259 -0.02 -11.60 -14.23
CA THR A 259 -1.03 -10.59 -14.59
C THR A 259 -0.81 -10.08 -16.00
N ASP A 260 -1.85 -10.17 -16.83
CA ASP A 260 -1.99 -9.45 -18.09
C ASP A 260 -3.06 -8.37 -17.94
N VAL A 261 -2.63 -7.10 -17.94
CA VAL A 261 -3.56 -5.97 -17.78
C VAL A 261 -4.35 -5.65 -19.06
N GLY A 262 -4.02 -6.26 -20.19
CA GLY A 262 -4.80 -6.21 -21.43
C GLY A 262 -5.91 -7.25 -21.49
N GLY A 263 -5.99 -8.17 -20.51
CA GLY A 263 -7.01 -9.20 -20.42
C GLY A 263 -6.75 -10.41 -21.31
N VAL A 264 -5.54 -10.56 -21.86
CA VAL A 264 -5.20 -11.71 -22.70
C VAL A 264 -4.99 -12.94 -21.82
N VAL A 265 -5.87 -13.92 -22.00
CA VAL A 265 -5.81 -15.19 -21.28
C VAL A 265 -4.57 -15.97 -21.70
N ALA A 266 -3.72 -16.33 -20.73
CA ALA A 266 -2.50 -17.10 -20.96
C ALA A 266 -1.66 -16.52 -22.10
N ALA A 267 -1.40 -15.21 -22.04
CA ALA A 267 -0.57 -14.53 -23.03
C ALA A 267 0.79 -15.23 -23.21
N PRO A 268 1.40 -15.19 -24.42
CA PRO A 268 2.68 -15.85 -24.69
C PRO A 268 3.82 -15.47 -23.72
N ALA A 269 3.73 -14.29 -23.12
CA ALA A 269 4.61 -13.83 -22.05
C ALA A 269 4.75 -14.84 -20.90
N PHE A 270 3.74 -15.68 -20.67
CA PHE A 270 3.69 -16.61 -19.55
C PHE A 270 3.97 -18.06 -19.94
N ASP A 271 4.26 -18.37 -21.20
CA ASP A 271 4.37 -19.77 -21.68
C ASP A 271 5.35 -20.60 -20.85
N LYS A 272 6.55 -20.07 -20.56
CA LYS A 272 7.54 -20.77 -19.72
C LYS A 272 7.08 -20.94 -18.28
N LEU A 273 6.49 -19.91 -17.69
CA LEU A 273 5.95 -19.95 -16.32
C LEU A 273 4.75 -20.90 -16.21
N LEU A 274 3.97 -21.02 -17.29
CA LEU A 274 2.80 -21.89 -17.33
C LEU A 274 3.14 -23.35 -17.56
N ALA A 275 4.24 -23.62 -18.28
CA ALA A 275 4.75 -24.95 -18.60
C ALA A 275 5.45 -25.66 -17.41
N ILE A 276 5.78 -24.94 -16.33
CA ILE A 276 6.42 -25.54 -15.15
C ILE A 276 5.50 -26.65 -14.58
N PRO A 277 6.01 -27.89 -14.43
CA PRO A 277 5.22 -29.01 -13.91
C PRO A 277 4.98 -28.89 -12.40
N GLY A 278 4.12 -29.76 -11.85
CA GLY A 278 3.98 -29.89 -10.39
C GLY A 278 3.17 -28.79 -9.70
N ASN A 279 2.34 -28.04 -10.44
CA ASN A 279 1.43 -27.06 -9.86
C ASN A 279 0.42 -27.71 -8.91
N THR A 280 0.36 -27.20 -7.68
CA THR A 280 -0.51 -27.71 -6.62
C THR A 280 -1.80 -26.91 -6.48
N SER A 281 -1.82 -25.64 -6.91
CA SER A 281 -3.01 -24.78 -6.89
C SER A 281 -2.92 -23.68 -7.95
N SER A 282 -4.06 -23.26 -8.49
CA SER A 282 -4.17 -22.14 -9.45
C SER A 282 -5.44 -21.34 -9.22
N ALA A 283 -5.30 -20.02 -9.18
CA ALA A 283 -6.39 -19.05 -9.11
C ALA A 283 -6.42 -18.09 -10.33
N LEU A 284 -5.77 -18.47 -11.43
CA LEU A 284 -5.74 -17.66 -12.66
C LEU A 284 -7.13 -17.54 -13.28
N SER A 285 -7.58 -16.30 -13.52
CA SER A 285 -8.87 -16.03 -14.12
C SER A 285 -8.91 -14.66 -14.79
N LEU A 286 -9.89 -14.46 -15.67
CA LEU A 286 -10.33 -13.12 -16.06
C LEU A 286 -11.07 -12.50 -14.87
N THR A 287 -10.65 -11.30 -14.46
CA THR A 287 -11.01 -10.71 -13.18
C THR A 287 -10.92 -9.18 -13.21
N ASN A 288 -11.19 -8.55 -12.06
CA ASN A 288 -11.08 -7.12 -11.81
C ASN A 288 -10.02 -6.83 -10.74
N MET A 289 -9.79 -5.55 -10.44
CA MET A 289 -8.72 -5.12 -9.52
C MET A 289 -8.99 -5.57 -8.08
N SER A 290 -10.23 -5.42 -7.59
CA SER A 290 -10.60 -5.79 -6.22
C SER A 290 -10.40 -7.28 -5.93
N THR A 291 -10.81 -8.14 -6.86
CA THR A 291 -10.68 -9.60 -6.75
C THR A 291 -9.21 -10.01 -6.85
N LEU A 292 -8.47 -9.48 -7.83
CA LEU A 292 -7.05 -9.79 -8.01
C LEU A 292 -6.20 -9.37 -6.80
N ALA A 293 -6.46 -8.18 -6.26
CA ALA A 293 -5.74 -7.67 -5.09
C ALA A 293 -6.01 -8.50 -3.82
N THR A 294 -7.22 -9.06 -3.70
CA THR A 294 -7.58 -9.97 -2.60
C THR A 294 -6.91 -11.34 -2.76
N GLY A 295 -6.79 -11.84 -3.99
CA GLY A 295 -6.17 -13.14 -4.27
C GLY A 295 -4.65 -13.19 -4.12
N THR A 296 -3.98 -12.05 -3.93
CA THR A 296 -2.51 -11.98 -3.87
C THR A 296 -1.96 -12.35 -2.50
N GLN A 297 -2.69 -12.10 -1.41
CA GLN A 297 -2.31 -12.47 -0.04
C GLN A 297 -3.54 -12.83 0.79
N ALA A 298 -3.44 -13.89 1.60
CA ALA A 298 -4.52 -14.32 2.46
C ALA A 298 -4.91 -13.25 3.50
N GLU A 299 -6.20 -13.20 3.84
CA GLU A 299 -6.69 -12.35 4.93
C GLU A 299 -6.00 -12.71 6.25
N GLY A 300 -5.68 -11.71 7.06
CA GLY A 300 -5.00 -11.91 8.34
C GLY A 300 -3.52 -12.28 8.23
N TYR A 301 -2.94 -12.35 7.03
CA TYR A 301 -1.49 -12.54 6.87
C TYR A 301 -0.73 -11.44 7.63
N ARG A 302 0.32 -11.84 8.34
CA ARG A 302 1.19 -10.96 9.12
C ARG A 302 2.64 -11.27 8.81
N TYR A 303 3.46 -10.22 8.82
CA TYR A 303 4.89 -10.35 8.58
C TYR A 303 5.71 -10.12 9.85
N VAL A 304 6.71 -10.96 10.05
CA VAL A 304 7.77 -10.75 11.04
C VAL A 304 9.08 -10.56 10.27
N VAL A 305 9.63 -9.36 10.30
CA VAL A 305 10.98 -9.14 9.78
C VAL A 305 11.95 -9.69 10.81
N LEU A 306 12.52 -10.85 10.53
CA LEU A 306 13.74 -11.26 11.20
C LEU A 306 14.86 -10.42 10.59
N ARG A 307 15.39 -9.44 11.33
CA ARG A 307 16.66 -8.81 10.91
C ARG A 307 17.73 -9.90 11.04
N PRO A 308 18.34 -10.39 9.95
CA PRO A 308 19.56 -11.15 10.13
C PRO A 308 20.54 -10.21 10.83
N ARG A 309 21.27 -10.70 11.84
CA ARG A 309 22.50 -10.03 12.27
C ARG A 309 23.42 -10.09 11.05
N VAL A 310 23.34 -9.08 10.19
CA VAL A 310 24.38 -8.83 9.20
C VAL A 310 25.63 -8.62 10.02
N TYR A 311 26.60 -9.51 9.81
CA TYR A 311 27.88 -9.63 10.49
C TYR A 311 28.26 -8.39 11.31
N SER A 312 28.32 -8.55 12.64
CA SER A 312 29.11 -7.62 13.45
C SER A 312 30.52 -7.67 12.90
N GLU A 313 30.96 -6.59 12.25
CA GLU A 313 32.36 -6.42 11.88
C GLU A 313 33.20 -6.55 13.16
N SER A 314 34.12 -7.51 13.12
CA SER A 314 35.20 -7.72 14.07
C SER A 314 36.23 -6.60 13.98
#